data_AF-A0A545T7B7-F1
#
_entry.id   AF-A0A545T7B7-F1
#
_cell.length_a   1.000
_cell.length_b   1.000
_cell.length_c   1.000
_cell.angle_alpha   90.00
_cell.angle_beta   90.00
_cell.angle_gamma   90.00
#
_symmetry.space_group_name_H-M   'P 1'
#
loop_
_entity.id
_entity.type
_entity.pdbx_description
1 polymer ?
#
loop_
_entity_poly.entity_id
_entity_poly.type
_entity_poly.pdbx_seq_one_letter_code
_entity_poly.pdbx_strand_id
1 'polypeptide(L)'
;MSQDIILKREIKTESWLIQGEIALADSRPEINCVLQFLQDHPNASSAECSEHLFGDKIGRRVVADRLLNICRLYGLAESSRDQYKLTESGTTALEKDQILVPEDGCWSISVCNEPLLPHPLLTIEAHTEPSAASIGLGKNRNELNERAKRLVEVPQLVKDVCGLKVEPIGGGSEVRVDKIELKGERISPQVKPYYIEWNVTDGSVDVKRGKDLVFSRRVEPISRQQVLKVLLHSEGLLEQWDEQTEILSVVFENTTESERINMKRSVSVKRPSVHKLGSFDAMKLHNISISALTELDAKTWAEWRLEKNINMYATNSKYQVWREKALEPFKSWNFTLPDRAELANQFWTEEDQQNQHAWHVIAAHDWNL
;
A
#
# COMPACT_ATOMS: atom_id res chain seq x y z
N MET A 1 15.10 -7.67 15.93
CA MET A 1 14.22 -7.62 14.75
C MET A 1 13.62 -6.24 14.70
N SER A 2 13.98 -5.48 13.68
CA SER A 2 13.49 -4.11 13.44
C SER A 2 12.02 -4.19 13.02
N GLN A 3 11.16 -3.34 13.57
CA GLN A 3 9.76 -3.32 13.19
C GLN A 3 9.57 -2.64 11.83
N ASP A 4 8.72 -3.24 10.99
CA ASP A 4 8.29 -2.67 9.71
C ASP A 4 7.50 -1.38 9.90
N ILE A 5 7.71 -0.43 9.00
CA ILE A 5 6.98 0.85 8.98
C ILE A 5 5.89 0.75 7.91
N ILE A 6 4.63 0.69 8.35
CA ILE A 6 3.46 0.56 7.48
C ILE A 6 2.68 1.87 7.50
N LEU A 7 2.63 2.55 6.36
CA LEU A 7 1.84 3.76 6.14
C LEU A 7 0.51 3.39 5.49
N LYS A 8 -0.58 4.02 5.94
CA LYS A 8 -1.93 3.75 5.45
C LYS A 8 -2.64 5.02 5.04
N ARG A 9 -3.51 4.96 4.03
CA ARG A 9 -4.48 6.03 3.74
C ARG A 9 -5.65 5.54 2.90
N GLU A 10 -6.75 6.27 2.95
CA GLU A 10 -7.83 6.14 2.00
C GLU A 10 -7.43 6.70 0.62
N ILE A 11 -7.71 5.95 -0.44
CA ILE A 11 -7.53 6.38 -1.82
C ILE A 11 -8.72 7.22 -2.23
N LYS A 12 -8.46 8.45 -2.70
CA LYS A 12 -9.51 9.31 -3.26
C LYS A 12 -9.92 8.80 -4.64
N THR A 13 -11.18 8.40 -4.76
CA THR A 13 -11.74 7.84 -5.99
C THR A 13 -12.75 8.77 -6.65
N GLU A 14 -12.77 8.79 -7.97
CA GLU A 14 -13.83 9.40 -8.76
C GLU A 14 -14.47 8.37 -9.68
N SER A 15 -15.79 8.31 -9.70
CA SER A 15 -16.54 7.36 -10.52
C SER A 15 -17.40 8.11 -11.55
N TRP A 16 -17.45 7.58 -12.76
CA TRP A 16 -18.05 8.22 -13.92
C TRP A 16 -18.81 7.21 -14.79
N LEU A 17 -19.96 7.61 -15.30
CA LEU A 17 -20.67 6.94 -16.39
C LEU A 17 -20.36 7.64 -17.70
N ILE A 18 -19.70 6.92 -18.62
CA ILE A 18 -19.17 7.47 -19.87
C ILE A 18 -19.44 6.51 -21.02
N GLN A 19 -19.79 7.05 -22.18
CA GLN A 19 -19.87 6.28 -23.42
C GLN A 19 -18.47 6.06 -24.00
N GLY A 20 -18.20 4.86 -24.49
CA GLY A 20 -16.89 4.54 -25.03
C GLY A 20 -16.81 3.16 -25.68
N GLU A 21 -15.68 2.93 -26.33
CA GLU A 21 -15.26 1.65 -26.89
C GLU A 21 -14.21 1.06 -25.97
N ILE A 22 -14.53 -0.08 -25.35
CA ILE A 22 -13.66 -0.74 -24.37
C ILE A 22 -13.54 -2.20 -24.77
N ALA A 23 -12.31 -2.66 -24.93
CA ALA A 23 -12.03 -4.05 -25.25
C ALA A 23 -11.88 -4.88 -23.99
N LEU A 24 -12.73 -5.90 -23.84
CA LEU A 24 -12.71 -6.82 -22.72
C LEU A 24 -12.06 -8.14 -23.13
N ALA A 25 -11.32 -8.78 -22.22
CA ALA A 25 -10.80 -10.11 -22.44
C ALA A 25 -11.93 -11.14 -22.57
N ASP A 26 -11.96 -11.84 -23.70
CA ASP A 26 -12.89 -12.91 -24.02
C ASP A 26 -12.17 -14.08 -24.70
N SER A 27 -12.76 -15.27 -24.61
CA SER A 27 -12.26 -16.47 -25.28
C SER A 27 -12.93 -16.58 -26.66
N ARG A 28 -12.12 -16.50 -27.71
CA ARG A 28 -12.59 -16.56 -29.12
C ARG A 28 -11.83 -17.63 -29.89
N PRO A 29 -12.20 -18.92 -29.72
CA PRO A 29 -11.49 -20.04 -30.34
C PRO A 29 -11.35 -19.92 -31.86
N GLU A 30 -12.35 -19.36 -32.53
CA GLU A 30 -12.33 -19.15 -33.97
C GLU A 30 -11.27 -18.13 -34.41
N ILE A 31 -10.97 -17.13 -33.57
CA ILE A 31 -9.91 -16.16 -33.82
C ILE A 31 -8.55 -16.78 -33.45
N ASN A 32 -8.46 -17.52 -32.34
CA ASN A 32 -7.22 -18.20 -31.94
C ASN A 32 -6.72 -19.17 -33.01
N CYS A 33 -7.59 -19.92 -33.68
CA CYS A 33 -7.22 -20.76 -34.83
C CYS A 33 -6.58 -19.95 -35.97
N VAL A 34 -7.08 -18.73 -36.23
CA VAL A 34 -6.53 -17.85 -37.25
C VAL A 34 -5.19 -17.25 -36.81
N LEU A 35 -5.05 -16.89 -35.54
CA LEU A 35 -3.77 -16.41 -35.00
C LEU A 35 -2.70 -17.50 -35.05
N GLN A 36 -3.03 -18.74 -34.66
CA GLN A 36 -2.12 -19.88 -34.76
C GLN A 36 -1.69 -20.10 -36.22
N PHE A 37 -2.64 -20.06 -37.16
CA PHE A 37 -2.32 -20.16 -38.58
C PHE A 37 -1.34 -19.06 -39.05
N LEU A 38 -1.54 -17.81 -38.62
CA LEU A 38 -0.64 -16.70 -38.97
C LEU A 38 0.73 -16.78 -38.27
N GLN A 39 0.82 -17.47 -37.14
CA GLN A 39 2.09 -17.79 -36.48
C GLN A 39 2.89 -18.82 -37.29
N ASP A 40 2.21 -19.87 -37.76
CA ASP A 40 2.83 -20.96 -38.53
C ASP A 40 3.13 -20.54 -39.98
N HIS A 41 2.32 -19.62 -40.53
CA HIS A 41 2.43 -19.13 -41.90
C HIS A 41 2.45 -17.59 -41.97
N PRO A 42 3.59 -16.94 -41.66
CA PRO A 42 3.72 -15.50 -41.75
C PRO A 42 3.52 -14.98 -43.19
N ASN A 43 2.82 -13.85 -43.34
CA ASN A 43 2.47 -13.23 -44.63
C ASN A 43 1.53 -14.07 -45.51
N ALA A 44 0.73 -14.93 -44.90
CA ALA A 44 -0.30 -15.69 -45.60
C ALA A 44 -1.44 -14.79 -46.10
N SER A 45 -2.01 -15.17 -47.24
CA SER A 45 -3.19 -14.59 -47.85
C SER A 45 -4.49 -15.21 -47.31
N SER A 46 -5.62 -14.56 -47.57
CA SER A 46 -6.93 -15.13 -47.22
C SER A 46 -7.28 -16.41 -47.97
N ALA A 47 -6.73 -16.61 -49.17
CA ALA A 47 -6.91 -17.85 -49.92
C ALA A 47 -6.18 -19.02 -49.24
N GLU A 48 -4.96 -18.79 -48.75
CA GLU A 48 -4.18 -19.80 -48.01
C GLU A 48 -4.81 -20.10 -46.65
N CYS A 49 -5.27 -19.08 -45.93
CA CYS A 49 -6.03 -19.24 -44.70
C CYS A 49 -7.30 -20.08 -44.93
N SER A 50 -8.02 -19.82 -46.03
CA SER A 50 -9.24 -20.56 -46.36
C SER A 50 -8.98 -22.03 -46.70
N GLU A 51 -7.94 -22.28 -47.50
CA GLU A 51 -7.50 -23.62 -47.87
C GLU A 51 -7.07 -24.42 -46.64
N HIS A 52 -6.29 -23.82 -45.74
CA HIS A 52 -5.74 -24.47 -44.55
C HIS A 52 -6.78 -24.73 -43.46
N LEU A 53 -7.55 -23.70 -43.07
CA LEU A 53 -8.48 -23.80 -41.93
C LEU A 53 -9.84 -24.38 -42.31
N PHE A 54 -10.30 -24.19 -43.55
CA PHE A 54 -11.65 -24.59 -43.95
C PHE A 54 -11.69 -25.68 -45.03
N GLY A 55 -10.54 -26.11 -45.57
CA GLY A 55 -10.42 -27.15 -46.58
C GLY A 55 -10.96 -26.75 -47.97
N ASP A 56 -11.19 -25.46 -48.20
CA ASP A 56 -11.71 -24.94 -49.46
C ASP A 56 -11.13 -23.56 -49.76
N LYS A 57 -10.47 -23.44 -50.92
CA LYS A 57 -9.77 -22.22 -51.34
C LYS A 57 -10.71 -21.12 -51.85
N ILE A 58 -11.89 -21.47 -52.38
CA ILE A 58 -12.76 -20.52 -53.10
C ILE A 58 -14.09 -20.33 -52.36
N GLY A 59 -14.79 -21.41 -51.99
CA GLY A 59 -16.16 -21.32 -51.47
C GLY A 59 -16.26 -20.72 -50.07
N ARG A 60 -15.18 -20.79 -49.28
CA ARG A 60 -15.12 -20.30 -47.89
C ARG A 60 -14.17 -19.12 -47.68
N ARG A 61 -13.61 -18.57 -48.76
CA ARG A 61 -12.69 -17.43 -48.70
C ARG A 61 -13.28 -16.22 -47.99
N VAL A 62 -14.59 -15.97 -48.18
CA VAL A 62 -15.30 -14.87 -47.51
C VAL A 62 -15.27 -14.99 -45.98
N VAL A 63 -15.28 -16.22 -45.45
CA VAL A 63 -15.18 -16.47 -44.00
C VAL A 63 -13.76 -16.19 -43.51
N ALA A 64 -12.75 -16.65 -44.24
CA ALA A 64 -11.34 -16.35 -43.95
C ALA A 64 -11.05 -14.84 -43.99
N ASP A 65 -11.52 -14.15 -45.04
CA ASP A 65 -11.43 -12.69 -45.18
C ASP A 65 -12.08 -11.98 -43.98
N ARG A 66 -13.27 -12.43 -43.56
CA ARG A 66 -13.96 -11.85 -42.40
C ARG A 66 -13.16 -12.01 -41.11
N LEU A 67 -12.64 -13.20 -40.83
CA LEU A 67 -11.88 -13.46 -39.61
C LEU A 67 -10.53 -12.73 -39.60
N LEU A 68 -9.81 -12.71 -40.73
CA LEU A 68 -8.57 -11.94 -40.88
C LEU A 68 -8.82 -10.44 -40.73
N ASN A 69 -9.94 -9.92 -41.24
CA ASN A 69 -10.35 -8.55 -41.02
C ASN A 69 -10.70 -8.26 -39.55
N ILE A 70 -11.33 -9.19 -38.83
CA ILE A 70 -11.55 -9.06 -37.38
C ILE A 70 -10.22 -9.01 -36.64
N CYS A 71 -9.28 -9.91 -36.95
CA CYS A 71 -7.92 -9.89 -36.37
C CYS A 71 -7.23 -8.54 -36.61
N ARG A 72 -7.41 -7.97 -37.82
CA ARG A 72 -6.90 -6.64 -38.17
C ARG A 72 -7.56 -5.52 -37.36
N LEU A 73 -8.89 -5.54 -37.24
CA LEU A 73 -9.65 -4.53 -36.49
C LEU A 73 -9.30 -4.55 -34.99
N TYR A 74 -9.09 -5.72 -34.41
CA TYR A 74 -8.68 -5.87 -33.01
C TYR A 74 -7.20 -5.52 -32.78
N GLY A 75 -6.43 -5.29 -33.86
CA GLY A 75 -4.99 -5.00 -33.81
C GLY A 75 -4.11 -6.22 -33.58
N LEU A 76 -4.65 -7.44 -33.76
CA LEU A 76 -3.95 -8.72 -33.59
C LEU A 76 -3.12 -9.10 -34.82
N ALA A 77 -3.51 -8.60 -35.98
CA ALA A 77 -2.80 -8.78 -37.24
C ALA A 77 -2.71 -7.46 -38.00
N GLU A 78 -1.69 -7.32 -38.84
CA GLU A 78 -1.57 -6.22 -39.80
C GLU A 78 -1.64 -6.78 -41.22
N SER A 79 -2.17 -5.98 -42.15
CA SER A 79 -2.31 -6.37 -43.55
C SER A 79 -1.45 -5.49 -44.47
N SER A 80 -0.74 -6.11 -45.39
CA SER A 80 0.04 -5.45 -46.43
C SER A 80 -0.15 -6.20 -47.74
N ARG A 81 -0.66 -5.54 -48.79
CA ARG A 81 -0.87 -6.13 -50.13
C ARG A 81 -1.59 -7.50 -50.08
N ASP A 82 -2.69 -7.59 -49.31
CA ASP A 82 -3.49 -8.80 -49.08
C ASP A 82 -2.76 -9.96 -48.36
N GLN A 83 -1.61 -9.69 -47.76
CA GLN A 83 -0.92 -10.59 -46.84
C GLN A 83 -1.10 -10.14 -45.41
N TYR A 84 -1.28 -11.10 -44.51
CA TYR A 84 -1.48 -10.86 -43.08
C TYR A 84 -0.31 -11.40 -42.27
N LYS A 85 0.08 -10.65 -41.24
CA LYS A 85 1.07 -11.10 -40.25
C LYS A 85 0.61 -10.72 -38.85
N LEU A 86 1.00 -11.52 -37.86
CA LEU A 86 0.71 -11.24 -36.46
C LEU A 86 1.41 -9.96 -36.01
N THR A 87 0.72 -9.19 -35.17
CA THR A 87 1.34 -8.14 -34.37
C THR A 87 1.87 -8.74 -33.06
N GLU A 88 2.61 -7.94 -32.29
CA GLU A 88 3.00 -8.31 -30.92
C GLU A 88 1.75 -8.61 -30.06
N SER A 89 0.70 -7.80 -30.19
CA SER A 89 -0.57 -8.02 -29.49
C SER A 89 -1.25 -9.33 -29.89
N GLY A 90 -1.19 -9.72 -31.18
CA GLY A 90 -1.70 -11.02 -31.63
C GLY A 90 -0.92 -12.20 -31.06
N THR A 91 0.40 -12.04 -30.92
CA THR A 91 1.26 -13.06 -30.30
C THR A 91 0.95 -13.21 -28.82
N THR A 92 0.85 -12.10 -28.07
CA THR A 92 0.45 -12.14 -26.65
C THR A 92 -0.95 -12.73 -26.47
N ALA A 93 -1.91 -12.41 -27.35
CA ALA A 93 -3.26 -12.95 -27.27
C ALA A 93 -3.29 -14.47 -27.43
N LEU A 94 -2.47 -15.01 -28.34
CA LEU A 94 -2.32 -16.44 -28.54
C LEU A 94 -1.64 -17.13 -27.33
N GLU A 95 -0.58 -16.53 -26.77
CA GLU A 95 0.10 -17.06 -25.58
C GLU A 95 -0.79 -17.08 -24.34
N LYS A 96 -1.64 -16.06 -24.17
CA LYS A 96 -2.58 -15.95 -23.05
C LYS A 96 -3.91 -16.67 -23.27
N ASP A 97 -4.19 -17.16 -24.49
CA ASP A 97 -5.51 -17.65 -24.92
C ASP A 97 -6.66 -16.66 -24.63
N GLN A 98 -6.37 -15.36 -24.73
CA GLN A 98 -7.29 -14.27 -24.40
C GLN A 98 -7.24 -13.18 -25.46
N ILE A 99 -8.40 -12.82 -26.00
CA ILE A 99 -8.54 -11.78 -27.00
C ILE A 99 -9.32 -10.60 -26.40
N LEU A 100 -8.77 -9.41 -26.54
CA LEU A 100 -9.47 -8.18 -26.18
C LEU A 100 -10.46 -7.82 -27.30
N VAL A 101 -11.75 -7.99 -27.02
CA VAL A 101 -12.86 -7.72 -27.95
C VAL A 101 -13.42 -6.34 -27.67
N PRO A 102 -13.26 -5.35 -28.57
CA PRO A 102 -13.83 -4.01 -28.42
C PRO A 102 -15.36 -4.04 -28.40
N GLU A 103 -15.93 -3.41 -27.38
CA GLU A 103 -17.38 -3.24 -27.21
C GLU A 103 -17.73 -1.76 -27.07
N ASP A 104 -18.66 -1.29 -27.92
CA ASP A 104 -19.30 0.01 -27.77
C ASP A 104 -20.37 -0.05 -26.68
N GLY A 105 -20.31 0.86 -25.71
CA GLY A 105 -21.26 0.85 -24.61
C GLY A 105 -21.20 2.08 -23.71
N CYS A 106 -22.04 2.04 -22.67
CA CYS A 106 -21.95 2.93 -21.53
C CYS A 106 -21.20 2.19 -20.42
N TRP A 107 -20.20 2.84 -19.84
CA TRP A 107 -19.27 2.21 -18.90
C TRP A 107 -19.22 3.00 -17.60
N SER A 108 -19.25 2.26 -16.49
CA SER A 108 -18.95 2.77 -15.16
C SER A 108 -17.45 2.65 -14.90
N ILE A 109 -16.74 3.77 -14.94
CA ILE A 109 -15.30 3.86 -14.76
C ILE A 109 -15.00 4.51 -13.42
N SER A 110 -14.24 3.83 -12.56
CA SER A 110 -13.67 4.43 -11.35
C SER A 110 -12.17 4.65 -11.52
N VAL A 111 -11.71 5.85 -11.21
CA VAL A 111 -10.31 6.26 -11.31
C VAL A 111 -9.80 6.83 -10.00
N CYS A 112 -8.47 6.81 -9.83
CA CYS A 112 -7.79 7.50 -8.75
C CYS A 112 -6.47 8.12 -9.21
N ASN A 113 -6.02 9.14 -8.49
CA ASN A 113 -4.69 9.71 -8.66
C ASN A 113 -3.81 9.34 -7.46
N GLU A 114 -3.26 8.13 -7.47
CA GLU A 114 -2.42 7.61 -6.39
C GLU A 114 -1.01 7.30 -6.94
N PRO A 115 0.02 8.07 -6.56
CA PRO A 115 1.39 7.90 -7.06
C PRO A 115 2.02 6.54 -6.81
N LEU A 116 1.55 5.79 -5.81
CA LEU A 116 2.05 4.43 -5.52
C LEU A 116 1.48 3.37 -6.49
N LEU A 117 0.43 3.70 -7.25
CA LEU A 117 -0.22 2.77 -8.18
C LEU A 117 0.36 2.92 -9.60
N PRO A 118 0.35 1.84 -10.39
CA PRO A 118 0.95 1.85 -11.72
C PRO A 118 0.13 2.64 -12.76
N HIS A 119 -1.18 2.78 -12.54
CA HIS A 119 -2.10 3.47 -13.44
C HIS A 119 -3.34 3.96 -12.68
N PRO A 120 -4.12 4.90 -13.24
CA PRO A 120 -5.27 5.50 -12.55
C PRO A 120 -6.54 4.63 -12.53
N LEU A 121 -6.64 3.60 -13.38
CA LEU A 121 -7.85 2.79 -13.53
C LEU A 121 -8.07 1.83 -12.34
N LEU A 122 -9.13 2.08 -11.54
CA LEU A 122 -9.53 1.20 -10.44
C LEU A 122 -10.51 0.13 -10.89
N THR A 123 -11.66 0.51 -11.45
CA THR A 123 -12.68 -0.44 -11.89
C THR A 123 -13.29 0.01 -13.20
N ILE A 124 -13.76 -0.96 -13.97
CA ILE A 124 -14.49 -0.71 -15.21
C ILE A 124 -15.56 -1.78 -15.37
N GLU A 125 -16.81 -1.34 -15.51
CA GLU A 125 -17.96 -2.24 -15.56
C GLU A 125 -18.93 -1.75 -16.64
N ALA A 126 -19.47 -2.68 -17.43
CA ALA A 126 -20.51 -2.35 -18.39
C ALA A 126 -21.76 -1.85 -17.64
N HIS A 127 -22.30 -0.71 -18.07
CA HIS A 127 -23.50 -0.13 -17.51
C HIS A 127 -24.66 -0.26 -18.50
N THR A 128 -25.67 -1.04 -18.12
CA THR A 128 -26.87 -1.21 -18.93
C THR A 128 -27.79 0.00 -18.75
N GLU A 129 -27.90 0.82 -19.80
CA GLU A 129 -28.91 1.87 -19.83
C GLU A 129 -30.32 1.28 -19.91
N PRO A 130 -31.34 1.93 -19.31
CA PRO A 130 -32.73 1.52 -19.49
C PRO A 130 -33.09 1.53 -20.98
N SER A 131 -33.76 0.47 -21.47
CA SER A 131 -34.08 0.36 -22.88
C SER A 131 -34.97 1.50 -23.37
N ALA A 132 -34.81 1.92 -24.63
CA ALA A 132 -35.67 2.94 -25.24
C ALA A 132 -37.17 2.57 -25.18
N ALA A 133 -37.49 1.27 -25.17
CA ALA A 133 -38.84 0.75 -24.98
C ALA A 133 -39.38 0.99 -23.56
N SER A 134 -38.54 0.89 -22.53
CA SER A 134 -38.90 1.22 -21.14
C SER A 134 -39.05 2.73 -20.88
N ILE A 135 -38.51 3.57 -21.78
CA ILE A 135 -38.57 5.04 -21.73
C ILE A 135 -39.75 5.59 -22.59
N GLY A 136 -40.59 4.70 -23.15
CA GLY A 136 -41.62 5.03 -24.12
C GLY A 136 -42.61 6.14 -23.71
N LEU A 137 -42.78 7.10 -24.63
CA LEU A 137 -43.84 8.12 -24.77
C LEU A 137 -43.96 9.18 -23.65
N GLY A 138 -43.21 10.27 -23.84
CA GLY A 138 -43.53 11.62 -23.32
C GLY A 138 -43.27 11.88 -21.84
N LYS A 139 -43.39 10.88 -20.96
CA LYS A 139 -43.30 11.08 -19.50
C LYS A 139 -41.89 11.29 -18.97
N ASN A 140 -40.86 10.80 -19.66
CA ASN A 140 -39.46 10.89 -19.20
C ASN A 140 -38.56 11.78 -20.08
N ARG A 141 -39.13 12.60 -20.99
CA ARG A 141 -38.35 13.55 -21.80
C ARG A 141 -37.68 14.62 -20.93
N ASN A 142 -38.34 15.04 -19.85
CA ASN A 142 -37.74 15.93 -18.86
C ASN A 142 -36.59 15.24 -18.12
N GLU A 143 -36.73 13.97 -17.73
CA GLU A 143 -35.66 13.21 -17.06
C GLU A 143 -34.44 13.01 -17.97
N LEU A 144 -34.65 12.69 -19.25
CA LEU A 144 -33.57 12.60 -20.25
C LEU A 144 -32.88 13.95 -20.46
N ASN A 145 -33.63 15.05 -20.55
CA ASN A 145 -33.08 16.39 -20.65
C ASN A 145 -32.31 16.77 -19.37
N GLU A 146 -32.82 16.43 -18.19
CA GLU A 146 -32.13 16.66 -16.93
C GLU A 146 -30.85 15.82 -16.83
N ARG A 147 -30.85 14.56 -17.28
CA ARG A 147 -29.65 13.72 -17.33
C ARG A 147 -28.63 14.24 -18.35
N ALA A 148 -29.07 14.70 -19.51
CA ALA A 148 -28.20 15.37 -20.48
C ALA A 148 -27.56 16.65 -19.92
N LYS A 149 -28.25 17.38 -19.03
CA LYS A 149 -27.68 18.52 -18.30
C LYS A 149 -26.66 18.11 -17.23
N ARG A 150 -26.70 16.86 -16.72
CA ARG A 150 -25.70 16.32 -15.78
C ARG A 150 -24.41 15.86 -16.46
N LEU A 151 -24.42 15.73 -17.80
CA LEU A 151 -23.20 15.43 -18.56
C LEU A 151 -22.26 16.64 -18.50
N VAL A 152 -21.14 16.44 -17.81
CA VAL A 152 -20.07 17.43 -17.67
C VAL A 152 -18.82 16.94 -18.38
N GLU A 153 -17.90 17.86 -18.68
CA GLU A 153 -16.62 17.48 -19.25
C GLU A 153 -15.84 16.57 -18.30
N VAL A 154 -15.32 15.47 -18.82
CA VAL A 154 -14.55 14.51 -18.03
C VAL A 154 -13.18 15.10 -17.67
N PRO A 155 -12.70 14.93 -16.43
CA PRO A 155 -11.40 15.46 -16.01
C PRO A 155 -10.26 14.75 -16.73
N GLN A 156 -9.08 15.38 -16.75
CA GLN A 156 -7.91 14.83 -17.43
C GLN A 156 -7.55 13.42 -16.92
N LEU A 157 -7.67 13.18 -15.62
CA LEU A 157 -7.44 11.86 -15.01
C LEU A 157 -8.26 10.73 -15.65
N VAL A 158 -9.48 11.02 -16.10
CA VAL A 158 -10.33 10.06 -16.81
C VAL A 158 -9.90 9.97 -18.27
N LYS A 159 -9.58 11.10 -18.91
CA LYS A 159 -9.04 11.11 -20.29
C LYS A 159 -7.76 10.27 -20.42
N ASP A 160 -6.91 10.29 -19.39
CA ASP A 160 -5.65 9.55 -19.31
C ASP A 160 -5.84 8.02 -19.24
N VAL A 161 -7.06 7.53 -19.00
CA VAL A 161 -7.33 6.08 -19.11
C VAL A 161 -7.40 5.60 -20.56
N CYS A 162 -7.64 6.50 -21.51
CA CYS A 162 -7.71 6.16 -22.93
C CYS A 162 -6.34 5.69 -23.44
N GLY A 163 -6.31 4.56 -24.14
CA GLY A 163 -5.11 3.89 -24.61
C GLY A 163 -4.45 2.96 -23.57
N LEU A 164 -4.93 2.91 -22.33
CA LEU A 164 -4.44 1.93 -21.36
C LEU A 164 -4.85 0.51 -21.77
N LYS A 165 -3.91 -0.43 -21.66
CA LYS A 165 -4.12 -1.87 -21.73
C LYS A 165 -3.62 -2.50 -20.43
N VAL A 166 -4.50 -2.74 -19.48
CA VAL A 166 -4.15 -3.13 -18.10
C VAL A 166 -5.25 -3.98 -17.47
N GLU A 167 -4.91 -4.70 -16.40
CA GLU A 167 -5.89 -5.22 -15.45
C GLU A 167 -6.29 -4.10 -14.47
N PRO A 168 -7.60 -3.83 -14.27
CA PRO A 168 -8.03 -2.83 -13.29
C PRO A 168 -7.58 -3.17 -11.86
N ILE A 169 -7.17 -2.16 -11.08
CA ILE A 169 -6.64 -2.35 -9.71
C ILE A 169 -7.67 -2.96 -8.75
N GLY A 170 -8.95 -2.68 -8.96
CA GLY A 170 -10.06 -3.25 -8.19
C GLY A 170 -10.39 -4.70 -8.53
N GLY A 171 -9.62 -5.32 -9.45
CA GLY A 171 -9.83 -6.66 -9.96
C GLY A 171 -10.66 -6.70 -11.24
N GLY A 172 -10.66 -7.87 -11.89
CA GLY A 172 -11.27 -8.11 -13.19
C GLY A 172 -10.29 -8.73 -14.17
N SER A 173 -10.69 -8.87 -15.42
CA SER A 173 -9.82 -9.30 -16.51
C SER A 173 -9.08 -8.11 -17.13
N GLU A 174 -8.05 -8.38 -17.93
CA GLU A 174 -7.35 -7.37 -18.73
C GLU A 174 -8.36 -6.63 -19.64
N VAL A 175 -8.22 -5.31 -19.70
CA VAL A 175 -9.03 -4.45 -20.56
C VAL A 175 -8.13 -3.54 -21.39
N ARG A 176 -8.63 -3.08 -22.55
CA ARG A 176 -8.03 -1.98 -23.30
C ARG A 176 -9.07 -0.89 -23.55
N VAL A 177 -8.77 0.32 -23.13
CA VAL A 177 -9.68 1.47 -23.30
C VAL A 177 -9.37 2.11 -24.64
N ASP A 178 -10.17 1.85 -25.67
CA ASP A 178 -9.89 2.33 -27.03
C ASP A 178 -10.38 3.76 -27.23
N LYS A 179 -11.58 4.06 -26.72
CA LYS A 179 -12.17 5.40 -26.82
C LYS A 179 -13.06 5.70 -25.63
N ILE A 180 -13.02 6.94 -25.15
CA ILE A 180 -14.00 7.49 -24.21
C ILE A 180 -14.50 8.84 -24.71
N GLU A 181 -15.79 9.11 -24.52
CA GLU A 181 -16.40 10.39 -24.87
C GLU A 181 -15.95 11.52 -23.94
N LEU A 182 -15.92 12.75 -24.46
CA LEU A 182 -15.44 13.93 -23.72
C LEU A 182 -16.37 14.37 -22.58
N LYS A 183 -17.60 13.87 -22.55
CA LYS A 183 -18.60 14.19 -21.53
C LYS A 183 -19.12 12.93 -20.88
N GLY A 184 -19.31 13.00 -19.56
CA GLY A 184 -19.81 11.90 -18.74
C GLY A 184 -20.64 12.40 -17.57
N GLU A 185 -21.36 11.47 -16.93
CA GLU A 185 -22.10 11.73 -15.70
C GLU A 185 -21.24 11.28 -14.51
N ARG A 186 -20.93 12.21 -13.60
CA ARG A 186 -20.25 11.86 -12.35
C ARG A 186 -21.23 11.10 -11.46
N ILE A 187 -20.83 9.91 -11.01
CA ILE A 187 -21.64 9.09 -10.10
C ILE A 187 -21.01 9.06 -8.72
N SER A 188 -21.83 8.76 -7.71
CA SER A 188 -21.34 8.54 -6.36
C SER A 188 -20.36 7.37 -6.36
N PRO A 189 -19.24 7.47 -5.64
CA PRO A 189 -18.28 6.38 -5.54
C PRO A 189 -18.93 5.12 -4.94
N GLN A 190 -18.33 3.97 -5.25
CA GLN A 190 -18.77 2.68 -4.71
C GLN A 190 -18.86 2.72 -3.17
N VAL A 191 -19.81 1.97 -2.60
CA VAL A 191 -20.14 2.00 -1.15
C VAL A 191 -18.95 1.68 -0.24
N LYS A 192 -17.96 0.92 -0.73
CA LYS A 192 -16.74 0.57 0.01
C LYS A 192 -15.53 1.34 -0.53
N PRO A 193 -14.87 2.18 0.28
CA PRO A 193 -13.66 2.89 -0.14
C PRO A 193 -12.47 1.94 -0.30
N TYR A 194 -11.49 2.40 -1.07
CA TYR A 194 -10.20 1.74 -1.23
C TYR A 194 -9.19 2.34 -0.25
N TYR A 195 -8.34 1.48 0.31
CA TYR A 195 -7.24 1.87 1.19
C TYR A 195 -5.94 1.34 0.62
N ILE A 196 -4.87 2.11 0.79
CA ILE A 196 -3.52 1.66 0.50
C ILE A 196 -2.81 1.37 1.82
N GLU A 197 -2.08 0.26 1.87
CA GLU A 197 -1.14 -0.08 2.92
C GLU A 197 0.24 -0.23 2.26
N TRP A 198 1.16 0.65 2.62
CA TRP A 198 2.51 0.65 2.09
C TRP A 198 3.49 0.30 3.20
N ASN A 199 4.10 -0.88 3.10
CA ASN A 199 5.24 -1.23 3.93
C ASN A 199 6.50 -0.63 3.29
N VAL A 200 6.99 0.42 3.94
CA VAL A 200 8.06 1.26 3.39
C VAL A 200 9.40 0.52 3.43
N THR A 201 9.55 -0.40 4.37
CA THR A 201 10.79 -1.13 4.63
C THR A 201 11.01 -2.31 3.69
N ASP A 202 9.95 -3.01 3.30
CA ASP A 202 10.03 -4.12 2.35
C ASP A 202 9.63 -3.72 0.91
N GLY A 203 9.00 -2.55 0.75
CA GLY A 203 8.51 -2.05 -0.54
C GLY A 203 7.19 -2.67 -1.00
N SER A 204 6.43 -3.36 -0.14
CA SER A 204 5.10 -3.86 -0.51
C SER A 204 4.04 -2.75 -0.50
N VAL A 205 3.26 -2.68 -1.57
CA VAL A 205 2.11 -1.78 -1.69
C VAL A 205 0.88 -2.63 -1.93
N ASP A 206 -0.01 -2.64 -0.95
CA ASP A 206 -1.25 -3.40 -0.96
C ASP A 206 -2.43 -2.44 -1.05
N VAL A 207 -3.38 -2.74 -1.94
CA VAL A 207 -4.65 -2.04 -2.05
C VAL A 207 -5.75 -2.94 -1.51
N LYS A 208 -6.53 -2.41 -0.57
CA LYS A 208 -7.64 -3.11 0.07
C LYS A 208 -8.95 -2.41 -0.22
N ARG A 209 -10.01 -3.18 -0.47
CA ARG A 209 -11.38 -2.69 -0.57
C ARG A 209 -12.17 -3.22 0.62
N GLY A 210 -12.32 -2.41 1.66
CA GLY A 210 -12.77 -2.91 2.97
C GLY A 210 -11.72 -3.84 3.59
N LYS A 211 -12.03 -5.14 3.73
CA LYS A 211 -11.09 -6.15 4.27
C LYS A 211 -10.36 -6.96 3.20
N ASP A 212 -10.83 -6.87 1.95
CA ASP A 212 -10.37 -7.72 0.87
C ASP A 212 -9.15 -7.09 0.20
N LEU A 213 -8.07 -7.86 0.05
CA LEU A 213 -6.89 -7.46 -0.74
C LEU A 213 -7.27 -7.59 -2.22
N VAL A 214 -7.23 -6.47 -2.95
CA VAL A 214 -7.62 -6.43 -4.37
C VAL A 214 -6.44 -6.31 -5.31
N PHE A 215 -5.33 -5.71 -4.85
CA PHE A 215 -4.12 -5.55 -5.65
C PHE A 215 -2.90 -5.50 -4.73
N SER A 216 -1.79 -6.03 -5.22
CA SER A 216 -0.50 -5.95 -4.53
C SER A 216 0.61 -5.75 -5.56
N ARG A 217 1.59 -4.94 -5.22
CA ARG A 217 2.81 -4.77 -6.01
C ARG A 217 4.01 -4.53 -5.12
N ARG A 218 5.19 -4.64 -5.73
CA ARG A 218 6.44 -4.19 -5.13
C ARG A 218 6.85 -2.85 -5.75
N VAL A 219 7.33 -1.96 -4.89
CA VAL A 219 8.03 -0.72 -5.25
C VAL A 219 9.43 -0.77 -4.64
N GLU A 220 10.30 0.13 -5.07
CA GLU A 220 11.64 0.23 -4.50
C GLU A 220 11.54 0.54 -3.00
N PRO A 221 12.13 -0.30 -2.13
CA PRO A 221 12.08 -0.08 -0.69
C PRO A 221 12.89 1.17 -0.31
N ILE A 222 12.40 1.91 0.68
CA ILE A 222 13.12 3.06 1.21
C ILE A 222 13.83 2.64 2.49
N SER A 223 15.03 3.18 2.72
CA SER A 223 15.76 2.91 3.96
C SER A 223 14.92 3.28 5.17
N ARG A 224 14.76 2.32 6.09
CA ARG A 224 14.03 2.51 7.35
C ARG A 224 14.50 3.75 8.11
N GLN A 225 15.81 3.99 8.13
CA GLN A 225 16.42 5.11 8.85
C GLN A 225 15.96 6.46 8.27
N GLN A 226 15.91 6.57 6.94
CA GLN A 226 15.45 7.77 6.27
C GLN A 226 13.98 8.07 6.58
N VAL A 227 13.14 7.04 6.55
CA VAL A 227 11.71 7.17 6.85
C VAL A 227 11.51 7.58 8.31
N LEU A 228 12.19 6.89 9.23
CA LEU A 228 12.09 7.16 10.65
C LEU A 228 12.52 8.58 10.99
N LYS A 229 13.61 9.07 10.38
CA LYS A 229 14.06 10.46 10.50
C LYS A 229 12.99 11.46 10.09
N VAL A 230 12.32 11.23 8.96
CA VAL A 230 11.22 12.10 8.48
C VAL A 230 10.03 12.07 9.43
N LEU A 231 9.64 10.88 9.89
CA LEU A 231 8.52 10.71 10.83
C LEU A 231 8.80 11.37 12.18
N LEU A 232 10.00 11.17 12.74
CA LEU A 232 10.38 11.79 14.01
C LEU A 232 10.55 13.31 13.90
N HIS A 233 11.05 13.81 12.78
CA HIS A 233 11.08 15.24 12.51
C HIS A 233 9.68 15.86 12.49
N SER A 234 8.68 15.15 11.93
CA SER A 234 7.29 15.64 11.91
C SER A 234 6.66 15.78 13.30
N GLU A 235 7.16 15.05 14.29
CA GLU A 235 6.73 15.13 15.70
C GLU A 235 7.66 16.00 16.56
N GLY A 236 8.66 16.67 15.97
CA GLY A 236 9.60 17.54 16.69
C GLY A 236 10.63 16.79 17.55
N LEU A 237 10.87 15.51 17.27
CA LEU A 237 11.78 14.64 18.05
C LEU A 237 13.17 14.50 17.41
N LEU A 238 13.47 15.25 16.35
CA LEU A 238 14.71 15.08 15.58
C LEU A 238 15.96 15.42 16.41
N GLU A 239 15.91 16.46 17.25
CA GLU A 239 17.06 16.87 18.08
C GLU A 239 17.42 15.83 19.16
N GLN A 240 16.44 15.02 19.54
CA GLN A 240 16.58 13.97 20.56
C GLN A 240 16.92 12.62 19.94
N TRP A 241 16.97 12.52 18.61
CA TRP A 241 17.15 11.27 17.89
C TRP A 241 18.61 11.08 17.45
N ASP A 242 19.24 10.00 17.91
CA ASP A 242 20.53 9.55 17.40
C ASP A 242 20.34 8.60 16.21
N GLU A 243 20.74 9.06 15.02
CA GLU A 243 20.62 8.30 13.76
C GLU A 243 21.57 7.09 13.69
N GLN A 244 22.71 7.12 14.38
CA GLN A 244 23.69 6.02 14.35
C GLN A 244 23.26 4.87 15.26
N THR A 245 22.81 5.19 16.47
CA THR A 245 22.42 4.17 17.46
C THR A 245 20.94 3.82 17.41
N GLU A 246 20.13 4.59 16.68
CA GLU A 246 18.66 4.50 16.65
C GLU A 246 18.04 4.62 18.05
N ILE A 247 18.53 5.57 18.85
CA ILE A 247 18.10 5.81 20.22
C ILE A 247 17.45 7.19 20.32
N LEU A 248 16.29 7.24 20.97
CA LEU A 248 15.60 8.48 21.31
C LEU A 248 15.93 8.88 22.75
N SER A 249 16.55 10.03 22.91
CA SER A 249 16.88 10.63 24.20
C SER A 249 15.63 11.23 24.86
N VAL A 250 15.31 10.80 26.08
CA VAL A 250 14.10 11.20 26.81
C VAL A 250 14.41 11.62 28.24
N VAL A 251 13.63 12.59 28.72
CA VAL A 251 13.63 13.02 30.13
C VAL A 251 12.99 11.94 30.99
N PHE A 252 13.58 11.62 32.14
CA PHE A 252 13.14 10.53 33.01
C PHE A 252 11.66 10.70 33.46
N GLU A 253 11.27 11.90 33.88
CA GLU A 253 9.91 12.20 34.34
C GLU A 253 8.83 11.95 33.28
N ASN A 254 9.19 12.06 32.01
CA ASN A 254 8.26 11.85 30.90
C ASN A 254 8.11 10.37 30.53
N THR A 255 8.74 9.43 31.26
CA THR A 255 8.70 8.00 30.98
C THR A 255 7.74 7.24 31.90
N THR A 256 7.13 6.18 31.39
CA THR A 256 6.34 5.24 32.19
C THR A 256 7.21 4.13 32.80
N GLU A 257 6.73 3.45 33.84
CA GLU A 257 7.43 2.32 34.47
C GLU A 257 7.80 1.22 33.46
N SER A 258 6.90 0.89 32.52
CA SER A 258 7.18 -0.09 31.47
C SER A 258 8.33 0.35 30.56
N GLU A 259 8.30 1.62 30.12
CA GLU A 259 9.37 2.22 29.30
C GLU A 259 10.72 2.22 30.04
N ARG A 260 10.70 2.48 31.35
CA ARG A 260 11.90 2.50 32.20
C ARG A 260 12.56 1.15 32.33
N ILE A 261 11.77 0.08 32.35
CA ILE A 261 12.25 -1.30 32.46
C ILE A 261 12.76 -1.79 31.10
N ASN A 262 11.96 -1.62 30.05
CA ASN A 262 12.23 -2.23 28.74
C ASN A 262 13.11 -1.36 27.82
N MET A 263 13.39 -0.10 28.21
CA MET A 263 14.11 0.90 27.42
C MET A 263 13.52 1.10 26.02
N LYS A 264 12.19 1.01 25.90
CA LYS A 264 11.45 1.11 24.64
C LYS A 264 10.21 1.98 24.78
N ARG A 265 10.01 2.90 23.83
CA ARG A 265 8.85 3.78 23.72
C ARG A 265 8.06 3.49 22.45
N SER A 266 6.76 3.78 22.51
CA SER A 266 5.94 3.92 21.31
C SER A 266 5.74 5.40 20.98
N VAL A 267 6.08 5.82 19.77
CA VAL A 267 5.91 7.20 19.28
C VAL A 267 4.66 7.26 18.42
N SER A 268 3.72 8.15 18.76
CA SER A 268 2.53 8.38 17.96
C SER A 268 2.79 9.46 16.94
N VAL A 269 2.65 9.16 15.65
CA VAL A 269 2.82 10.09 14.54
C VAL A 269 1.43 10.48 14.04
N LYS A 270 1.05 11.74 14.20
CA LYS A 270 -0.31 12.22 13.92
C LYS A 270 -0.59 12.42 12.44
N ARG A 271 0.42 12.89 11.70
CA ARG A 271 0.30 13.22 10.28
C ARG A 271 1.57 12.81 9.53
N PRO A 272 1.83 11.49 9.41
CA PRO A 272 2.96 11.02 8.62
C PRO A 272 2.86 11.55 7.19
N SER A 273 3.95 12.10 6.69
CA SER A 273 4.02 12.59 5.31
C SER A 273 5.34 12.19 4.68
N VAL A 274 5.28 11.82 3.41
CA VAL A 274 6.44 11.43 2.62
C VAL A 274 6.48 12.33 1.38
N HIS A 275 7.67 12.86 1.08
CA HIS A 275 7.87 13.78 -0.04
C HIS A 275 7.34 13.16 -1.35
N LYS A 276 6.63 13.96 -2.16
CA LYS A 276 5.92 13.56 -3.41
C LYS A 276 4.76 12.57 -3.27
N LEU A 277 4.69 11.79 -2.19
CA LEU A 277 3.60 10.85 -1.96
C LEU A 277 2.46 11.46 -1.16
N GLY A 278 2.72 12.51 -0.37
CA GLY A 278 1.71 13.23 0.40
C GLY A 278 1.55 12.68 1.81
N SER A 279 0.37 12.88 2.39
CA SER A 279 0.06 12.53 3.79
C SER A 279 -0.60 11.16 3.92
N PHE A 280 -0.43 10.56 5.10
CA PHE A 280 -0.97 9.27 5.50
C PHE A 280 -1.71 9.39 6.85
N ASP A 281 -2.46 8.35 7.20
CA ASP A 281 -3.20 8.24 8.44
C ASP A 281 -2.28 8.18 9.64
N ALA A 282 -2.77 8.62 10.80
CA ALA A 282 -2.03 8.57 12.05
C ALA A 282 -1.59 7.13 12.37
N MET A 283 -0.34 6.98 12.83
CA MET A 283 0.24 5.68 13.14
C MET A 283 1.02 5.70 14.45
N LYS A 284 1.37 4.51 14.95
CA LYS A 284 2.27 4.34 16.08
C LYS A 284 3.50 3.56 15.66
N LEU A 285 4.66 4.15 15.90
CA LEU A 285 5.95 3.46 15.83
C LEU A 285 6.15 2.77 17.18
N HIS A 286 6.31 1.45 17.20
CA HIS A 286 6.53 0.71 18.44
C HIS A 286 8.01 0.39 18.61
N ASN A 287 8.39 -0.01 19.83
CA ASN A 287 9.72 -0.53 20.13
C ASN A 287 10.88 0.42 19.75
N ILE A 288 10.66 1.74 19.81
CA ILE A 288 11.73 2.72 19.62
C ILE A 288 12.62 2.70 20.87
N SER A 289 13.90 2.38 20.70
CA SER A 289 14.86 2.39 21.80
C SER A 289 14.97 3.79 22.41
N ILE A 290 14.97 3.87 23.74
CA ILE A 290 15.12 5.13 24.46
C ILE A 290 16.32 5.10 25.39
N SER A 291 16.90 6.27 25.65
CA SER A 291 17.94 6.49 26.64
C SER A 291 17.73 7.84 27.34
N ALA A 292 18.47 8.09 28.40
CA ALA A 292 18.42 9.34 29.13
C ALA A 292 18.87 10.52 28.25
N LEU A 293 18.20 11.66 28.39
CA LEU A 293 18.57 12.91 27.71
C LEU A 293 19.81 13.58 28.31
N THR A 294 19.94 13.55 29.63
CA THR A 294 21.04 14.16 30.37
C THR A 294 21.69 13.19 31.34
N GLU A 295 22.87 13.53 31.87
CA GLU A 295 23.53 12.74 32.91
C GLU A 295 22.67 12.64 34.18
N LEU A 296 21.96 13.71 34.53
CA LEU A 296 21.04 13.71 35.65
C LEU A 296 19.88 12.74 35.42
N ASP A 297 19.26 12.76 34.23
CA ASP A 297 18.23 11.79 33.86
C ASP A 297 18.76 10.35 33.93
N ALA A 298 19.99 10.11 33.46
CA ALA A 298 20.62 8.81 33.46
C ALA A 298 20.84 8.28 34.87
N LYS A 299 21.31 9.15 35.78
CA LYS A 299 21.48 8.84 37.20
C LYS A 299 20.15 8.50 37.86
N THR A 300 19.15 9.38 37.76
CA THR A 300 17.82 9.15 38.36
C THR A 300 17.18 7.87 37.84
N TRP A 301 17.32 7.59 36.54
CA TRP A 301 16.78 6.38 35.93
C TRP A 301 17.52 5.11 36.41
N ALA A 302 18.84 5.18 36.53
CA ALA A 302 19.63 4.07 37.06
C ALA A 302 19.32 3.81 38.55
N GLU A 303 19.13 4.85 39.37
CA GLU A 303 18.70 4.73 40.77
C GLU A 303 17.33 4.06 40.87
N TRP A 304 16.35 4.54 40.10
CA TRP A 304 15.01 3.95 40.03
C TRP A 304 15.05 2.47 39.60
N ARG A 305 15.90 2.12 38.61
CA ARG A 305 16.07 0.73 38.17
C ARG A 305 16.73 -0.14 39.23
N LEU A 306 17.68 0.40 39.99
CA LEU A 306 18.32 -0.30 41.09
C LEU A 306 17.29 -0.66 42.16
N GLU A 307 16.52 0.33 42.63
CA GLU A 307 15.49 0.14 43.64
C GLU A 307 14.44 -0.90 43.22
N LYS A 308 13.95 -0.80 41.98
CA LYS A 308 12.96 -1.74 41.43
C LYS A 308 13.44 -3.18 41.34
N ASN A 309 14.75 -3.40 41.17
CA ASN A 309 15.33 -4.75 41.09
C ASN A 309 15.53 -5.41 42.46
N ILE A 310 15.45 -4.66 43.57
CA ILE A 310 15.65 -5.19 44.92
C ILE A 310 14.42 -5.99 45.34
N ASN A 311 14.38 -7.29 45.06
CA ASN A 311 13.22 -8.14 45.37
C ASN A 311 13.43 -9.09 46.56
N MET A 312 14.63 -9.09 47.14
CA MET A 312 15.01 -9.92 48.28
C MET A 312 16.16 -9.25 49.04
N TYR A 313 16.60 -9.83 50.16
CA TYR A 313 17.73 -9.31 50.94
C TYR A 313 18.97 -9.03 50.08
N ALA A 314 19.45 -7.79 50.16
CA ALA A 314 20.55 -7.24 49.38
C ALA A 314 21.92 -7.65 49.96
N THR A 315 22.24 -8.95 49.94
CA THR A 315 23.61 -9.44 50.22
C THR A 315 24.61 -8.71 49.30
N ASN A 316 25.86 -8.54 49.73
CA ASN A 316 26.88 -7.81 48.94
C ASN A 316 26.95 -8.28 47.47
N SER A 317 26.94 -9.59 47.22
CA SER A 317 27.00 -10.15 45.85
C SER A 317 25.76 -9.80 45.01
N LYS A 318 24.56 -9.99 45.55
CA LYS A 318 23.30 -9.67 44.85
C LYS A 318 23.16 -8.17 44.56
N TYR A 319 23.53 -7.33 45.51
CA TYR A 319 23.47 -5.88 45.33
C TYR A 319 24.37 -5.41 44.20
N GLN A 320 25.60 -5.92 44.12
CA GLN A 320 26.50 -5.60 42.99
C GLN A 320 25.90 -6.03 41.65
N VAL A 321 25.29 -7.22 41.56
CA VAL A 321 24.61 -7.68 40.33
C VAL A 321 23.45 -6.75 39.95
N TRP A 322 22.64 -6.28 40.92
CA TRP A 322 21.55 -5.34 40.63
C TRP A 322 22.07 -3.97 40.20
N ARG A 323 23.14 -3.49 40.84
CA ARG A 323 23.82 -2.23 40.50
C ARG A 323 24.37 -2.26 39.07
N GLU A 324 25.04 -3.35 38.69
CA GLU A 324 25.54 -3.52 37.32
C GLU A 324 24.40 -3.56 36.29
N LYS A 325 23.31 -4.27 36.56
CA LYS A 325 22.12 -4.33 35.69
C LYS A 325 21.37 -3.00 35.57
N ALA A 326 21.40 -2.19 36.62
CA ALA A 326 20.82 -0.86 36.62
C ALA A 326 21.65 0.12 35.79
N LEU A 327 22.98 0.01 35.85
CA LEU A 327 23.93 0.83 35.09
C LEU A 327 24.08 0.42 33.62
N GLU A 328 23.76 -0.83 33.27
CA GLU A 328 24.03 -1.38 31.93
C GLU A 328 23.60 -0.49 30.75
N PRO A 329 22.40 0.13 30.74
CA PRO A 329 21.96 0.99 29.64
C PRO A 329 22.65 2.36 29.60
N PHE A 330 23.33 2.75 30.69
CA PHE A 330 23.85 4.11 30.90
C PHE A 330 25.38 4.16 30.97
N LYS A 331 26.09 3.11 30.52
CA LYS A 331 27.56 3.01 30.55
C LYS A 331 28.30 4.16 29.84
N SER A 332 27.64 4.86 28.92
CA SER A 332 28.20 6.03 28.23
C SER A 332 28.22 7.29 29.10
N TRP A 333 27.50 7.31 30.22
CA TRP A 333 27.43 8.43 31.16
C TRP A 333 28.40 8.25 32.32
N ASN A 334 28.88 9.36 32.87
CA ASN A 334 29.87 9.35 33.94
C ASN A 334 29.22 9.66 35.30
N PHE A 335 28.60 8.66 35.92
CA PHE A 335 28.08 8.78 37.28
C PHE A 335 28.23 7.48 38.05
N THR A 336 28.08 7.57 39.38
CA THR A 336 28.08 6.42 40.27
C THR A 336 26.72 6.27 40.94
N LEU A 337 26.23 5.03 41.00
CA LEU A 337 25.12 4.68 41.88
C LEU A 337 25.59 4.57 43.32
N PRO A 338 24.71 4.85 44.31
CA PRO A 338 25.03 4.68 45.71
C PRO A 338 25.53 3.25 45.98
N ASP A 339 26.41 3.12 46.96
CA ASP A 339 26.72 1.80 47.51
C ASP A 339 25.59 1.31 48.42
N ARG A 340 25.70 0.06 48.89
CA ARG A 340 24.65 -0.55 49.73
C ARG A 340 24.45 0.22 51.04
N ALA A 341 25.52 0.74 51.64
CA ALA A 341 25.46 1.45 52.92
C ALA A 341 24.84 2.84 52.73
N GLU A 342 25.22 3.54 51.67
CA GLU A 342 24.65 4.82 51.26
C GLU A 342 23.15 4.70 51.00
N LEU A 343 22.72 3.67 50.24
CA LEU A 343 21.31 3.43 49.97
C LEU A 343 20.53 3.03 51.24
N ALA A 344 21.11 2.21 52.12
CA ALA A 344 20.50 1.86 53.40
C ALA A 344 20.27 3.10 54.27
N ASN A 345 21.27 3.99 54.33
CA ASN A 345 21.17 5.25 55.09
C ASN A 345 20.11 6.19 54.51
N GLN A 346 20.00 6.28 53.19
CA GLN A 346 18.96 7.08 52.52
C GLN A 346 17.55 6.60 52.92
N PHE A 347 17.30 5.29 52.89
CA PHE A 347 16.02 4.72 53.34
C PHE A 347 15.74 4.90 54.84
N TRP A 348 16.79 4.99 55.67
CA TRP A 348 16.64 5.31 57.09
C TRP A 348 16.18 6.74 57.33
N THR A 349 16.68 7.71 56.55
CA THR A 349 16.34 9.13 56.69
C THR A 349 14.98 9.50 56.10
N GLU A 350 14.48 8.74 55.13
CA GLU A 350 13.18 8.98 54.49
C GLU A 350 12.10 8.05 55.09
N GLU A 351 11.56 8.41 56.26
CA GLU A 351 10.57 7.60 57.01
C GLU A 351 9.35 7.19 56.17
N ASP A 352 8.93 8.03 55.20
CA ASP A 352 7.81 7.76 54.30
C ASP A 352 8.08 6.68 53.23
N GLN A 353 9.34 6.25 53.07
CA GLN A 353 9.76 5.25 52.05
C GLN A 353 10.03 3.84 52.61
N GLN A 354 9.74 3.58 53.89
CA GLN A 354 9.98 2.28 54.54
C GLN A 354 9.02 1.18 54.08
N ASN A 355 9.22 0.71 52.85
CA ASN A 355 8.52 -0.41 52.24
C ASN A 355 9.34 -1.71 52.37
N GLN A 356 8.80 -2.83 51.89
CA GLN A 356 9.48 -4.13 51.94
C GLN A 356 10.86 -4.12 51.24
N HIS A 357 11.03 -3.32 50.18
CA HIS A 357 12.28 -3.19 49.43
C HIS A 357 13.35 -2.49 50.27
N ALA A 358 12.99 -1.43 51.01
CA ALA A 358 13.88 -0.73 51.93
C ALA A 358 14.41 -1.67 53.03
N TRP A 359 13.53 -2.50 53.61
CA TRP A 359 13.92 -3.48 54.63
C TRP A 359 14.89 -4.56 54.12
N HIS A 360 14.77 -4.96 52.86
CA HIS A 360 15.71 -5.89 52.25
C HIS A 360 17.15 -5.33 52.16
N VAL A 361 17.30 -4.01 52.09
CA VAL A 361 18.61 -3.33 52.08
C VAL A 361 19.10 -3.07 53.49
N ILE A 362 18.25 -2.48 54.35
CA ILE A 362 18.57 -2.13 55.73
C ILE A 362 18.98 -3.37 56.53
N ALA A 363 18.15 -4.42 56.54
CA ALA A 363 18.46 -5.62 57.32
C ALA A 363 19.70 -6.36 56.81
N ALA A 364 19.94 -6.35 55.48
CA ALA A 364 21.14 -6.96 54.92
C ALA A 364 22.41 -6.18 55.28
N HIS A 365 22.31 -4.85 55.41
CA HIS A 365 23.39 -4.01 55.89
C HIS A 365 23.66 -4.25 57.39
N ASP A 366 22.63 -4.19 58.23
CA ASP A 366 22.73 -4.38 59.69
C ASP A 366 23.29 -5.75 60.07
N TRP A 367 22.91 -6.79 59.32
CA TRP A 367 23.39 -8.16 59.53
C TRP A 367 24.71 -8.47 58.81
N ASN A 368 25.28 -7.50 58.09
CA ASN A 368 26.52 -7.62 57.32
C ASN A 368 26.54 -8.82 56.35
N LEU A 369 25.42 -9.01 55.63
CA LEU A 369 25.17 -10.16 54.74
C LEU A 369 25.81 -10.06 53.34
#